data_AF-H2JFK2-F1
#
_entry.id   AF-H2JFK2-F1
#
_cell.length_a   1.000
_cell.length_b   1.000
_cell.length_c   1.000
_cell.angle_alpha   90.00
_cell.angle_beta   90.00
_cell.angle_gamma   90.00
#
_symmetry.space_group_name_H-M   'P 1'
#
loop_
_entity.id
_entity.type
_entity.pdbx_description
1 polymer ?
#
loop_
_entity_poly.entity_id
_entity_poly.type
_entity_poly.pdbx_seq_one_letter_code
_entity_poly.pdbx_strand_id
1 'polypeptide(L)' 'MAFNEEAVKLVIVEVKLHINQRLFEQGYITEEMYTKAKEIILKG' A
#
# COMPACT_ATOMS: atom_id res chain seq x y z
N MET A 1 15.73 10.50 -20.54
CA MET A 1 15.34 10.54 -19.11
C MET A 1 15.71 9.18 -18.54
N ALA A 2 16.61 9.09 -17.56
CA ALA A 2 16.94 7.80 -16.95
C ALA A 2 15.75 7.33 -16.10
N PHE A 3 15.38 6.07 -16.23
CA PHE A 3 14.32 5.46 -15.42
C PHE A 3 14.83 5.34 -13.98
N ASN A 4 14.16 5.99 -13.04
CA ASN A 4 14.51 5.91 -11.62
C ASN A 4 13.69 4.79 -10.97
N GLU A 5 14.29 3.60 -10.92
CA GLU A 5 13.66 2.41 -10.34
C GLU A 5 13.29 2.58 -8.86
N GLU A 6 14.09 3.31 -8.09
CA GLU A 6 13.78 3.57 -6.68
C GLU A 6 12.56 4.47 -6.52
N ALA A 7 12.47 5.53 -7.32
CA ALA A 7 11.29 6.40 -7.33
C ALA A 7 10.03 5.61 -7.70
N VAL A 8 10.12 4.68 -8.66
CA VAL A 8 9.00 3.83 -9.04
C VAL A 8 8.60 2.89 -7.90
N LYS A 9 9.56 2.28 -7.19
CA LYS A 9 9.27 1.44 -6.02
C LYS A 9 8.54 2.22 -4.92
N LEU A 10 8.98 3.45 -4.63
CA LEU A 10 8.34 4.30 -3.63
C LEU A 10 6.88 4.62 -4.01
N VAL A 11 6.63 4.98 -5.27
CA VAL A 11 5.27 5.25 -5.78
C VAL A 11 4.39 3.99 -5.68
N ILE A 12 4.92 2.82 -6.00
CA ILE A 12 4.16 1.56 -5.88
C ILE A 12 3.76 1.29 -4.43
N VAL A 13 4.64 1.52 -3.46
CA VAL A 13 4.34 1.38 -2.03
C VAL A 13 3.25 2.37 -1.61
N GLU A 14 3.35 3.63 -2.02
CA GLU A 14 2.36 4.66 -1.72
C GLU A 14 0.96 4.29 -2.27
N VAL A 15 0.88 3.85 -3.53
CA VAL A 15 -0.37 3.42 -4.16
C VAL A 15 -0.99 2.24 -3.41
N LYS A 16 -0.19 1.24 -3.04
CA LYS A 16 -0.66 0.07 -2.27
C LYS A 16 -1.24 0.48 -0.92
N LEU A 17 -0.56 1.37 -0.18
CA LEU A 17 -1.03 1.87 1.11
C LEU A 17 -2.34 2.65 0.97
N HIS A 18 -2.43 3.52 -0.05
CA HIS A 18 -3.64 4.29 -0.31
C HIS A 18 -4.86 3.40 -0.63
N ILE A 19 -4.68 2.37 -1.46
CA ILE A 19 -5.75 1.40 -1.77
C ILE A 19 -6.18 0.66 -0.50
N ASN A 20 -5.22 0.17 0.31
CA ASN A 20 -5.52 -0.54 1.55
C ASN A 20 -6.34 0.31 2.53
N GLN A 21 -5.97 1.59 2.69
CA GLN A 21 -6.72 2.53 3.52
C GLN A 21 -8.14 2.74 3.00
N ARG A 22 -8.32 2.98 1.69
CA ARG A 22 -9.65 3.19 1.11
C ARG A 22 -10.56 1.97 1.28
N LEU A 23 -10.03 0.76 1.11
CA LEU A 23 -10.80 -0.47 1.31
C LEU A 23 -11.30 -0.60 2.75
N PHE A 24 -10.48 -0.19 3.73
CA PHE A 24 -10.87 -0.18 5.14
C PHE A 24 -11.93 0.88 5.43
N GLU A 25 -11.70 2.13 4.99
CA GLU A 25 -12.64 3.24 5.19
C GLU A 25 -14.01 3.00 4.55
N GLN A 26 -14.05 2.26 3.45
CA GLN A 26 -15.28 1.87 2.76
C GLN A 26 -15.94 0.61 3.36
N GLY A 27 -15.34 -0.02 4.37
CA GLY A 27 -15.87 -1.21 5.04
C GLY A 27 -15.74 -2.51 4.25
N TYR A 28 -14.93 -2.54 3.19
CA TYR A 28 -14.70 -3.75 2.39
C TYR A 28 -13.80 -4.76 3.10
N ILE A 29 -12.94 -4.29 4.01
CA ILE A 29 -12.04 -5.13 4.81
C ILE A 29 -12.11 -4.75 6.29
N THR A 30 -11.77 -5.69 7.16
CA THR A 30 -11.69 -5.44 8.61
C THR A 30 -10.41 -4.71 9.00
N GLU A 31 -10.36 -4.17 10.22
CA GLU A 31 -9.16 -3.55 10.79
C GLU A 31 -7.98 -4.53 10.86
N GLU A 32 -8.24 -5.80 11.17
CA GLU A 32 -7.23 -6.86 11.18
C GLU A 32 -6.62 -7.05 9.79
N MET A 33 -7.46 -7.09 8.74
CA MET A 33 -7.02 -7.22 7.35
C MET A 33 -6.21 -5.98 6.91
N TYR A 34 -6.70 -4.78 7.23
CA TYR A 34 -5.99 -3.52 6.95
C TYR A 34 -4.60 -3.50 7.58
N THR A 35 -4.50 -3.90 8.85
CA THR A 35 -3.24 -3.93 9.62
C THR A 35 -2.26 -4.94 9.03
N LYS A 36 -2.70 -6.18 8.77
CA LYS A 36 -1.86 -7.22 8.13
C LYS A 36 -1.38 -6.79 6.74
N ALA A 37 -2.27 -6.26 5.91
CA ALA A 37 -1.90 -5.80 4.57
C ALA A 37 -0.86 -4.66 4.64
N LYS A 38 -1.03 -3.70 5.56
CA LYS A 38 -0.07 -2.61 5.76
C LYS A 38 1.32 -3.13 6.13
N GLU A 39 1.41 -4.12 7.02
CA GLU A 39 2.69 -4.75 7.37
C GLU A 39 3.36 -5.44 6.17
N ILE A 40 2.59 -6.19 5.37
CA ILE A 40 3.11 -6.88 4.19
C ILE A 40 3.63 -5.86 3.16
N ILE A 41 2.91 -4.76 2.95
CA ILE A 41 3.29 -3.71 1.99
C ILE A 41 4.59 -3.02 2.41
N LEU A 42 4.79 -2.77 3.71
CA LEU A 42 5.98 -2.08 4.22
C LEU A 42 7.21 -2.98 4.36
N LYS A 43 7.02 -4.30 4.45
CA LYS A 43 8.11 -5.29 4.57
C LYS A 43 8.54 -5.88 3.22
N GLY A 44 7.73 -5.72 2.16
CA GLY A 44 7.94 -6.28 0.82
C GLY A 44 8.64 -5.36 -0.16
#